data_AF-A0A7G9YVV2-F1
#
_entry.id   AF-A0A7G9YVV2-F1
#
_cell.length_a   1.000
_cell.length_b   1.000
_cell.length_c   1.000
_cell.angle_alpha   90.00
_cell.angle_beta   90.00
_cell.angle_gamma   90.00
#
_symmetry.space_group_name_H-M   'P 1'
#
loop_
_entity.id
_entity.type
_entity.pdbx_description
1 polymer ?
#
loop_
_entity_poly.entity_id
_entity_poly.type
_entity_poly.pdbx_seq_one_letter_code
_entity_poly.pdbx_strand_id
1 'polypeptide(L)'
;MKKRKDKDILRFLGMGLGLVLLGIIILRIVPDVVGRTWTFPYVIGGLFILGGTMLIIMSLCTATKTREDLVQDERSVRINEKAGYHAFWILIGTLALVQLIAMFWRLNLNYKSVSPDIFIVGMFSFVILRWYYNRRYGG
;
A
#
# COMPACT_ATOMS: atom_id res chain seq x y z
N MET A 1 2.03 13.81 29.90
CA MET A 1 1.65 13.41 28.52
C MET A 1 0.16 13.69 28.31
N LYS A 2 -0.20 14.73 27.54
CA LYS A 2 -1.59 15.13 27.29
C LYS A 2 -2.23 14.10 26.35
N LYS A 3 -3.24 13.35 26.81
CA LYS A 3 -4.02 12.40 25.98
C LYS A 3 -4.63 13.16 24.80
N ARG A 4 -3.94 13.11 23.65
CA ARG A 4 -4.37 13.73 22.39
C ARG A 4 -5.53 12.87 21.85
N LYS A 5 -6.78 13.26 22.11
CA LYS A 5 -7.98 12.68 21.47
C LYS A 5 -8.15 13.34 20.10
N ASP A 6 -7.28 13.03 19.14
CA ASP A 6 -7.53 13.45 17.76
C ASP A 6 -8.61 12.55 17.16
N LYS A 7 -9.85 13.04 17.23
CA LYS A 7 -11.06 12.39 16.73
C LYS A 7 -10.92 11.96 15.26
N ASP A 8 -10.12 12.68 14.48
CA ASP A 8 -9.89 12.41 13.07
C ASP A 8 -8.98 11.21 12.84
N ILE A 9 -7.96 11.01 13.67
CA ILE A 9 -7.09 9.83 13.61
C ILE A 9 -7.88 8.56 13.95
N LEU A 10 -8.77 8.66 14.95
CA LEU A 10 -9.66 7.56 15.31
C LEU A 10 -10.66 7.24 14.17
N ARG A 11 -11.14 8.26 13.45
CA ARG A 11 -12.01 8.08 12.27
C ARG A 11 -11.26 7.38 11.12
N PHE A 12 -10.02 7.78 10.83
CA PHE A 12 -9.22 7.13 9.79
C PHE A 12 -8.87 5.67 10.14
N LEU A 13 -8.54 5.39 11.41
CA LEU A 13 -8.39 4.02 11.92
C LEU A 13 -9.67 3.20 11.75
N GLY A 14 -10.81 3.78 12.14
CA GLY A 14 -12.13 3.14 12.01
C GLY A 14 -12.51 2.86 10.56
N MET A 15 -12.28 3.82 9.65
CA MET A 15 -12.50 3.63 8.21
C MET A 15 -11.57 2.56 7.62
N GLY A 16 -10.29 2.55 8.01
CA GLY A 16 -9.33 1.54 7.57
C GLY A 16 -9.74 0.13 8.02
N LEU A 17 -10.12 -0.04 9.29
CA LEU A 17 -10.66 -1.31 9.81
C LEU A 17 -11.97 -1.71 9.11
N GLY A 18 -12.86 -0.75 8.88
CA GLY A 18 -14.10 -0.97 8.13
C GLY A 18 -13.84 -1.49 6.71
N LEU A 19 -12.89 -0.90 5.99
CA LEU A 19 -12.51 -1.33 4.65
C LEU A 19 -11.90 -2.74 4.64
N VAL A 20 -11.06 -3.08 5.63
CA VAL A 20 -10.51 -4.44 5.76
C VAL A 20 -11.63 -5.45 6.01
N LEU A 21 -12.54 -5.16 6.95
CA LEU A 21 -13.68 -6.03 7.24
C LEU A 21 -14.58 -6.20 6.03
N LEU A 22 -14.87 -5.12 5.32
CA LEU A 22 -15.70 -5.13 4.11
C LEU A 22 -15.03 -5.95 2.99
N GLY A 23 -13.72 -5.83 2.82
CA GLY A 23 -12.95 -6.67 1.91
C GLY A 23 -13.00 -8.16 2.27
N ILE A 24 -12.89 -8.51 3.55
CA ILE A 24 -13.02 -9.90 4.03
C ILE A 24 -14.44 -10.44 3.77
N ILE A 25 -15.48 -9.63 4.02
CA ILE A 25 -16.87 -9.99 3.75
C ILE A 25 -17.07 -10.24 2.25
N ILE A 26 -16.53 -9.38 1.39
CA ILE A 26 -16.59 -9.56 -0.07
C ILE A 26 -15.91 -10.86 -0.48
N LEU A 27 -14.73 -11.17 0.06
CA LEU A 27 -14.01 -12.41 -0.26
C LEU A 27 -14.71 -13.68 0.21
N ARG A 28 -15.53 -13.61 1.26
CA ARG A 28 -16.21 -14.76 1.84
C ARG A 28 -17.61 -14.98 1.27
N ILE A 29 -18.40 -13.92 1.12
CA ILE A 29 -19.82 -14.03 0.79
C ILE A 29 -20.06 -13.96 -0.71
N VAL A 30 -19.37 -13.06 -1.42
CA VAL A 30 -19.67 -12.78 -2.83
C VAL A 30 -19.35 -13.97 -3.76
N PRO A 31 -18.27 -14.75 -3.57
CA PRO A 31 -18.02 -15.94 -4.38
C PRO A 31 -19.11 -17.02 -4.25
N ASP A 32 -19.76 -17.10 -3.09
CA ASP A 32 -20.85 -18.07 -2.85
C ASP A 32 -22.17 -17.62 -3.50
N VAL A 33 -22.36 -16.30 -3.73
CA VAL A 33 -23.57 -15.73 -4.34
C VAL A 33 -23.46 -15.59 -5.86
N VAL A 34 -22.30 -15.20 -6.38
CA VAL A 34 -22.08 -14.90 -7.82
C VAL A 34 -21.51 -16.11 -8.57
N GLY A 35 -21.13 -17.17 -7.85
CA GLY A 35 -20.51 -18.37 -8.40
C GLY A 35 -18.98 -18.22 -8.47
N ARG A 36 -18.27 -19.27 -8.05
CA ARG A 36 -16.80 -19.35 -7.89
C ARG A 36 -16.00 -19.22 -9.20
N THR A 37 -16.66 -18.97 -10.33
CA THR A 37 -16.04 -18.85 -11.66
C THR A 37 -15.53 -17.44 -11.97
N TRP A 38 -16.02 -16.41 -11.28
CA TRP A 38 -15.59 -15.03 -11.52
C TRP A 38 -14.46 -14.64 -10.57
N THR A 39 -13.32 -14.18 -11.12
CA THR A 39 -12.18 -13.65 -10.37
C THR A 39 -12.43 -12.25 -9.78
N PHE A 40 -13.49 -11.59 -10.23
CA PHE A 40 -13.86 -10.22 -9.84
C PHE A 40 -14.04 -10.00 -8.32
N PRO A 41 -14.72 -10.88 -7.56
CA PRO A 41 -14.89 -10.71 -6.12
C PRO A 41 -13.56 -10.79 -5.36
N TYR A 42 -12.64 -11.64 -5.84
CA TYR A 42 -11.32 -11.82 -5.25
C TYR A 42 -10.45 -10.57 -5.44
N VAL A 43 -10.49 -9.96 -6.63
CA VAL A 43 -9.75 -8.73 -6.93
C VAL A 43 -10.29 -7.56 -6.11
N ILE A 44 -11.61 -7.39 -6.05
CA ILE A 44 -12.23 -6.29 -5.29
C ILE A 44 -11.99 -6.45 -3.79
N GLY A 45 -12.24 -7.64 -3.25
CA GLY A 45 -11.99 -7.91 -1.83
C GLY A 45 -10.53 -7.68 -1.44
N GLY A 46 -9.59 -8.11 -2.30
CA GLY A 46 -8.17 -7.84 -2.15
C GLY A 46 -7.82 -6.34 -2.13
N LEU A 47 -8.38 -5.56 -3.07
CA LEU A 47 -8.19 -4.11 -3.12
C LEU A 47 -8.72 -3.41 -1.86
N PHE A 48 -9.88 -3.82 -1.35
CA PHE A 48 -10.45 -3.27 -0.12
C PHE A 48 -9.57 -3.56 1.11
N ILE A 49 -9.01 -4.77 1.21
CA ILE A 49 -8.08 -5.13 2.29
C ILE A 49 -6.78 -4.33 2.17
N LEU A 50 -6.24 -4.20 0.96
CA LEU A 50 -5.03 -3.42 0.70
C LEU A 50 -5.22 -1.93 1.00
N GLY A 51 -6.31 -1.34 0.54
CA GLY A 51 -6.63 0.06 0.82
C GLY A 51 -6.87 0.30 2.32
N GLY A 52 -7.58 -0.60 2.99
CA GLY A 52 -7.84 -0.53 4.42
C GLY A 52 -6.56 -0.65 5.26
N THR A 53 -5.67 -1.58 4.92
CA THR A 53 -4.37 -1.73 5.60
C THR A 53 -3.46 -0.52 5.38
N MET A 54 -3.39 0.02 4.16
CA MET A 54 -2.68 1.28 3.87
C MET A 54 -3.19 2.45 4.71
N LEU A 55 -4.52 2.62 4.81
CA LEU A 55 -5.14 3.67 5.64
C LEU A 55 -4.80 3.52 7.12
N ILE A 56 -4.82 2.29 7.65
CA ILE A 56 -4.40 2.02 9.02
C ILE A 56 -2.94 2.43 9.21
N ILE A 57 -2.03 2.01 8.33
CA ILE A 57 -0.61 2.37 8.42
C ILE A 57 -0.42 3.90 8.38
N MET A 58 -1.08 4.60 7.45
CA MET A 58 -1.01 6.06 7.35
C MET A 58 -1.57 6.77 8.58
N SER A 59 -2.66 6.27 9.16
CA SER A 59 -3.26 6.84 10.38
C SER A 59 -2.34 6.65 11.59
N LEU A 60 -1.68 5.50 11.73
CA LEU A 60 -0.67 5.26 12.75
C LEU A 60 0.55 6.17 12.56
N CYS A 61 1.05 6.31 11.33
CA CYS A 61 2.17 7.21 11.02
C CYS A 61 1.81 8.66 11.38
N THR A 62 0.61 9.11 11.04
CA THR A 62 0.12 10.45 11.38
C THR A 62 -0.04 10.63 12.89
N ALA A 63 -0.52 9.63 13.61
CA ALA A 63 -0.64 9.66 15.08
C ALA A 63 0.69 9.84 15.79
N THR A 64 1.78 9.37 15.18
CA THR A 64 3.13 9.51 15.74
C THR A 64 3.78 10.87 15.45
N LYS A 65 3.24 11.70 14.54
CA LYS A 65 3.82 13.01 14.18
C LYS A 65 3.20 14.19 14.96
N THR A 66 3.99 15.21 15.26
CA THR A 66 3.53 16.50 15.82
C THR A 66 2.99 17.41 14.71
N ARG A 67 2.12 18.38 15.04
CA ARG A 67 1.52 19.29 14.05
C ARG A 67 2.56 20.13 13.30
N GLU A 68 3.70 20.40 13.92
CA GLU A 68 4.84 21.11 13.33
C GLU A 68 5.51 20.28 12.23
N ASP A 69 5.59 18.94 12.38
CA ASP A 69 6.09 18.01 11.34
C ASP A 69 5.11 17.78 10.17
N LEU A 70 3.87 18.26 10.30
CA LEU A 70 2.84 18.18 9.24
C LEU A 70 2.90 19.39 8.29
N VAL A 71 3.61 20.46 8.67
CA VAL A 71 3.94 21.53 7.74
C VAL A 71 4.96 20.99 6.75
N GLN A 72 4.69 21.17 5.46
CA GLN A 72 5.50 20.62 4.39
C GLN A 72 6.84 21.35 4.31
N ASP A 73 7.82 20.88 5.08
CA ASP A 73 9.18 21.37 5.08
C ASP A 73 9.92 20.87 3.82
N GLU A 74 10.92 21.61 3.34
CA GLU A 74 11.76 21.20 2.20
C GLU A 74 12.36 19.81 2.42
N ARG A 75 12.61 19.45 3.69
CA ARG A 75 13.04 18.11 4.11
C ARG A 75 12.04 17.02 3.73
N SER A 76 10.75 17.27 3.96
CA SER A 76 9.68 16.32 3.67
C SER A 76 9.54 16.06 2.16
N VAL A 77 9.74 17.11 1.34
CA VAL A 77 9.77 17.02 -0.13
C VAL A 77 10.95 16.17 -0.58
N ARG A 78 12.15 16.46 -0.08
CA ARG A 78 13.38 15.73 -0.43
C ARG A 78 13.31 14.24 -0.07
N ILE A 79 12.72 13.92 1.09
CA ILE A 79 12.47 12.53 1.51
C ILE A 79 11.49 11.84 0.55
N ASN A 80 10.42 12.55 0.16
CA ASN A 80 9.39 12.01 -0.72
C ASN A 80 9.95 11.74 -2.13
N GLU A 81 10.73 12.66 -2.68
CA GLU A 81 11.41 12.49 -3.97
C GLU A 81 12.39 11.33 -3.94
N LYS A 82 13.21 11.22 -2.90
CA LYS A 82 14.16 10.11 -2.74
C LYS A 82 13.45 8.76 -2.60
N ALA A 83 12.40 8.70 -1.80
CA ALA A 83 11.58 7.50 -1.66
C ALA A 83 10.90 7.12 -2.98
N GLY A 84 10.36 8.11 -3.70
CA GLY A 84 9.74 7.93 -5.01
C GLY A 84 10.71 7.39 -6.05
N TYR A 85 11.90 7.98 -6.14
CA TYR A 85 12.96 7.54 -7.05
C TYR A 85 13.37 6.09 -6.81
N HIS A 86 13.62 5.71 -5.56
CA HIS A 86 13.99 4.32 -5.24
C HIS A 86 12.82 3.35 -5.46
N ALA A 87 11.59 3.72 -5.11
CA ALA A 87 10.42 2.88 -5.36
C ALA A 87 10.17 2.68 -6.86
N PHE A 88 10.40 3.71 -7.68
CA PHE A 88 10.34 3.62 -9.13
C PHE A 88 11.39 2.63 -9.66
N TRP A 89 12.64 2.72 -9.21
CA TRP A 89 13.67 1.75 -9.60
C TRP A 89 13.38 0.32 -9.14
N ILE A 90 12.79 0.14 -7.95
CA ILE A 90 12.34 -1.18 -7.50
C ILE A 90 11.24 -1.71 -8.43
N LEU A 91 10.29 -0.87 -8.84
CA LEU A 91 9.23 -1.26 -9.77
C LEU A 91 9.80 -1.66 -11.14
N ILE A 92 10.69 -0.85 -11.72
CA ILE A 92 11.37 -1.16 -12.98
C ILE A 92 12.22 -2.43 -12.86
N GLY A 93 12.97 -2.58 -11.76
CA GLY A 93 13.76 -3.78 -11.49
C GLY A 93 12.90 -5.03 -11.35
N THR A 94 11.74 -4.92 -10.71
CA THR A 94 10.78 -6.03 -10.56
C THR A 94 10.19 -6.42 -11.91
N LEU A 95 9.80 -5.45 -12.74
CA LEU A 95 9.35 -5.70 -14.13
C LEU A 95 10.41 -6.43 -14.94
N ALA A 96 11.66 -5.95 -14.90
CA ALA A 96 12.78 -6.55 -15.62
C ALA A 96 13.05 -7.98 -15.13
N LEU A 97 13.00 -8.21 -13.82
CA LEU A 97 13.25 -9.52 -13.21
C LEU A 97 12.15 -10.53 -13.58
N VAL A 98 10.88 -10.13 -13.51
CA VAL A 98 9.75 -10.98 -13.95
C VAL A 98 9.90 -11.34 -15.43
N GLN A 99 10.24 -10.37 -16.28
CA GLN A 99 10.47 -10.61 -17.71
C GLN A 99 11.66 -11.55 -17.96
N LEU A 100 12.75 -11.42 -17.19
CA LEU A 100 13.92 -12.28 -17.29
C LEU A 100 13.61 -13.72 -16.90
N ILE A 101 12.87 -13.93 -15.80
CA ILE A 101 12.39 -15.27 -15.40
C ILE A 101 11.52 -15.87 -16.49
N ALA A 102 10.61 -15.09 -17.07
CA ALA A 102 9.74 -15.55 -18.15
C ALA A 102 10.52 -16.05 -19.35
N MET A 103 11.56 -15.30 -19.75
CA MET A 103 12.42 -15.65 -20.87
C MET A 103 13.25 -16.90 -20.57
N PHE A 104 13.84 -16.99 -19.38
CA PHE A 104 14.72 -18.10 -18.99
C PHE A 104 13.98 -19.43 -18.86
N TRP A 105 12.78 -19.40 -18.25
CA TRP A 105 11.94 -20.59 -18.08
C TRP A 105 10.95 -20.83 -19.21
N ARG A 106 10.95 -20.00 -20.27
CA ARG A 106 9.97 -20.02 -21.37
C ARG A 106 8.52 -20.02 -20.87
N LEU A 107 8.24 -19.24 -19.82
CA LEU A 107 6.89 -19.10 -19.28
C LEU A 107 6.06 -18.22 -20.22
N ASN A 108 4.85 -18.67 -20.52
CA ASN A 108 3.84 -17.83 -21.17
C ASN A 108 3.19 -16.91 -20.14
N LEU A 109 3.93 -15.91 -19.67
CA LEU A 109 3.44 -14.97 -18.67
C LEU A 109 2.34 -14.09 -19.25
N ASN A 110 1.16 -14.17 -18.65
CA ASN A 110 0.11 -13.21 -18.91
C ASN A 110 0.38 -11.92 -18.13
N TYR A 111 0.87 -10.88 -18.79
CA TYR A 111 1.15 -9.60 -18.15
C TYR A 111 -0.07 -9.02 -17.40
N LYS A 112 -1.28 -9.28 -17.91
CA LYS A 112 -2.53 -8.86 -17.26
C LYS A 112 -2.71 -9.46 -15.86
N SER A 113 -2.23 -10.68 -15.62
CA SER A 113 -2.38 -11.33 -14.31
C SER A 113 -1.29 -10.91 -13.32
N VAL A 114 -0.08 -10.58 -13.78
CA VAL A 114 1.07 -10.27 -12.92
C VAL A 114 1.23 -8.77 -12.66
N SER A 115 0.73 -7.92 -13.58
CA SER A 115 0.84 -6.46 -13.43
C SER A 115 0.26 -5.89 -12.12
N PRO A 116 -0.88 -6.36 -11.57
CA PRO A 116 -1.38 -5.85 -10.29
C PRO A 116 -0.40 -6.10 -9.14
N ASP A 117 0.23 -7.28 -9.10
CA ASP A 117 1.19 -7.65 -8.04
C ASP A 117 2.44 -6.76 -8.11
N ILE A 118 2.93 -6.48 -9.32
CA ILE A 118 4.08 -5.59 -9.53
C ILE A 118 3.77 -4.16 -9.07
N PHE A 119 2.57 -3.67 -9.37
CA PHE A 119 2.13 -2.35 -8.90
C PHE A 119 2.03 -2.29 -7.37
N ILE A 120 1.53 -3.36 -6.74
CA ILE A 120 1.48 -3.48 -5.28
C ILE A 120 2.89 -3.40 -4.68
N VAL A 121 3.85 -4.13 -5.24
CA VAL A 121 5.27 -4.09 -4.81
C VAL A 121 5.83 -2.67 -4.89
N GLY A 122 5.60 -1.95 -5.99
CA GLY A 122 6.05 -0.56 -6.14
C GLY A 122 5.42 0.39 -5.11
N MET A 123 4.10 0.29 -4.89
CA MET A 123 3.38 1.12 -3.92
C MET A 123 3.85 0.87 -2.49
N PHE A 124 4.00 -0.39 -2.07
CA PHE A 124 4.50 -0.69 -0.72
C PHE A 124 5.95 -0.26 -0.54
N SER A 125 6.79 -0.45 -1.57
CA SER A 125 8.18 0.01 -1.54
C SER A 125 8.25 1.50 -1.26
N PHE A 126 7.41 2.32 -1.90
CA PHE A 126 7.34 3.75 -1.66
C PHE A 126 6.98 4.09 -0.21
N VAL A 127 5.94 3.47 0.34
CA VAL A 127 5.50 3.71 1.73
C VAL A 127 6.60 3.32 2.73
N ILE A 128 7.23 2.17 2.53
CA ILE A 128 8.31 1.68 3.40
C ILE A 128 9.55 2.57 3.30
N LEU A 129 9.98 2.95 2.09
CA LEU A 129 11.14 3.83 1.88
C LEU A 129 10.89 5.23 2.46
N ARG A 130 9.70 5.78 2.28
CA ARG A 130 9.32 7.07 2.86
C ARG A 130 9.39 7.02 4.39
N TRP A 131 8.87 5.95 5.00
CA TRP A 131 8.98 5.74 6.44
C TRP A 131 10.43 5.58 6.90
N TYR A 132 11.23 4.77 6.20
CA TYR A 132 12.64 4.52 6.49
C TYR A 132 13.47 5.80 6.45
N TYR A 133 13.37 6.59 5.37
CA TYR A 133 14.13 7.83 5.24
C TYR A 133 13.68 8.89 6.22
N ASN A 134 12.38 8.95 6.52
CA ASN A 134 11.87 9.82 7.58
C ASN A 134 12.46 9.46 8.95
N ARG A 135 12.74 8.17 9.23
CA ARG A 135 13.39 7.77 10.49
C ARG A 135 14.90 7.98 10.48
N ARG A 136 15.56 7.70 9.35
CA ARG A 136 17.02 7.78 9.22
C ARG A 136 17.55 9.20 9.22
N TYR A 137 16.84 10.11 8.56
CA TYR A 137 17.21 11.51 8.45
C TYR A 137 16.38 12.41 9.33
N GLY A 138 15.56 11.82 10.22
CA GLY A 138 14.56 12.45 11.10
C GLY A 138 15.05 12.86 12.49
N GLY A 139 16.25 12.45 12.88
CA GLY A 139 16.92 12.86 14.12
C GLY A 139 17.53 14.24 14.02
#